data_AF-B8CZ55-F1
#
_entry.id   AF-B8CZ55-F1
#
_cell.length_a   1.000
_cell.length_b   1.000
_cell.length_c   1.000
_cell.angle_alpha   90.00
_cell.angle_beta   90.00
_cell.angle_gamma   90.00
#
_symmetry.space_group_name_H-M   'P 1'
#
loop_
_entity.id
_entity.type
_entity.pdbx_description
1 polymer ?
#
loop_
_entity_poly.entity_id
_entity_poly.type
_entity_poly.pdbx_seq_one_letter_code
_entity_poly.pdbx_strand_id
1 'polypeptide(L)'
;MKKLFSLILVLGLIFVITGCENFGVIEENGFGEVIVKKATYLDDQGNEVEYKDATVLVGDTEGKVGEGIAVPAGTYDVTVKTEINGTEYTTTKEKVLVEVGETVVLDKIQMEKVVANAYKFVFDPAEYGIEPSTIDNVIVAGGFGEQDGDLWWKTDIEVFSLNKQLDGNTWVGVFEDSIVQGDDEFKFVVNGSEWYGDPDTDNNMVVSEKATKVLAWKFVFDPAEYGIEPSTINNVIVAGGFGEQDGDLWWKTDIDVFSLNKQLNGNTWIGMFEDSIVQGDDEFKFVVNGSEWYGDPDTDNNMVVSEVATR
;
A
#
# COMPACT_ATOMS: atom_id res chain seq x y z
N MET A 1 -64.62 15.85 -28.50
CA MET A 1 -63.52 14.86 -28.66
C MET A 1 -62.52 15.19 -29.78
N LYS A 2 -62.93 15.54 -31.02
CA LYS A 2 -61.97 15.87 -32.11
C LYS A 2 -61.02 17.06 -31.82
N LYS A 3 -61.44 18.05 -31.03
CA LYS A 3 -60.61 19.20 -30.65
C LYS A 3 -59.53 18.88 -29.59
N LEU A 4 -59.71 17.80 -28.80
CA LEU A 4 -58.77 17.41 -27.75
C LEU A 4 -57.57 16.65 -28.35
N PHE A 5 -57.82 15.79 -29.34
CA PHE A 5 -56.77 15.10 -30.09
C PHE A 5 -55.89 16.05 -30.90
N SER A 6 -56.47 17.09 -31.49
CA SER A 6 -55.70 18.09 -32.24
C SER A 6 -54.78 18.92 -31.34
N LEU A 7 -55.16 19.14 -30.07
CA LEU A 7 -54.34 19.88 -29.10
C LEU A 7 -53.16 19.04 -28.60
N ILE A 8 -53.38 17.74 -28.34
CA ILE A 8 -52.31 16.81 -27.93
C ILE A 8 -51.29 16.63 -29.06
N LEU A 9 -51.75 16.58 -30.31
CA LEU A 9 -50.86 16.42 -31.45
C LEU A 9 -50.00 17.68 -31.70
N VAL A 10 -50.57 18.88 -31.47
CA VAL A 10 -49.83 20.14 -31.56
C VAL A 10 -48.85 20.30 -30.40
N LEU A 11 -49.21 19.90 -29.17
CA LEU A 11 -48.30 19.89 -28.02
C LEU A 11 -47.15 18.87 -28.17
N GLY A 12 -47.43 17.70 -28.73
CA GLY A 12 -46.40 16.71 -29.07
C GLY A 12 -45.48 17.19 -30.18
N LEU A 13 -46.02 17.87 -31.20
CA LEU A 13 -45.20 18.48 -32.26
C LEU A 13 -44.33 19.62 -31.72
N ILE A 14 -44.85 20.43 -30.79
CA ILE A 14 -44.07 21.48 -30.12
C ILE A 14 -42.92 20.83 -29.32
N PHE A 15 -43.16 19.75 -28.57
CA PHE A 15 -42.08 19.03 -27.86
C PHE A 15 -41.00 18.44 -28.78
N VAL A 16 -41.38 17.97 -29.98
CA VAL A 16 -40.43 17.43 -30.97
C VAL A 16 -39.70 18.54 -31.75
N ILE A 17 -40.32 19.71 -31.94
CA ILE A 17 -39.75 20.84 -32.70
C ILE A 17 -38.97 21.82 -31.81
N THR A 18 -39.32 21.97 -30.53
CA THR A 18 -38.62 22.89 -29.61
C THR A 18 -37.42 22.26 -28.92
N GLY A 19 -37.03 21.03 -29.26
CA GLY A 19 -35.78 20.45 -28.78
C GLY A 19 -35.61 20.60 -27.26
N CYS A 20 -36.47 19.95 -26.47
CA CYS A 20 -36.13 19.68 -25.07
C CYS A 20 -35.01 18.62 -25.02
N GLU A 21 -33.86 18.91 -25.61
CA GLU A 21 -32.58 18.24 -25.35
C GLU A 21 -31.88 18.88 -24.15
N ASN A 22 -32.36 20.02 -23.64
CA ASN A 22 -31.86 20.65 -22.42
C ASN A 22 -32.87 20.54 -21.28
N PHE A 23 -33.14 19.31 -20.82
CA PHE A 23 -33.39 19.15 -19.38
C PHE A 23 -32.05 19.48 -18.71
N GLY A 24 -32.03 20.58 -17.95
CA GLY A 24 -30.83 21.19 -17.39
C GLY A 24 -30.00 20.22 -16.56
N VAL A 25 -29.10 19.50 -17.22
CA VAL A 25 -27.82 19.10 -16.65
C VAL A 25 -27.00 20.37 -16.67
N ILE A 26 -26.82 20.96 -15.49
CA ILE A 26 -25.84 22.02 -15.25
C ILE A 26 -24.54 21.54 -15.92
N GLU A 27 -23.94 22.32 -16.82
CA GLU A 27 -22.71 21.98 -17.56
C GLU A 27 -21.56 21.52 -16.63
N GLU A 28 -21.67 21.79 -15.32
CA GLU A 28 -20.76 21.33 -14.26
C GLU A 28 -20.97 19.88 -13.78
N ASN A 29 -22.01 19.16 -14.24
CA ASN A 29 -22.36 17.79 -13.80
C ASN A 29 -22.62 16.81 -14.96
N GLY A 30 -22.07 17.05 -16.14
CA GLY A 30 -22.19 16.11 -17.27
C GLY A 30 -21.32 14.87 -17.09
N PHE A 31 -21.59 13.82 -17.87
CA PHE A 31 -20.75 12.61 -17.92
C PHE A 31 -19.90 12.63 -19.19
N GLY A 32 -18.68 12.11 -19.10
CA GLY A 32 -17.89 11.67 -20.24
C GLY A 32 -17.59 10.18 -20.13
N GLU A 33 -16.75 9.68 -21.03
CA GLU A 33 -16.39 8.27 -21.09
C GLU A 33 -14.88 8.10 -21.16
N VAL A 34 -14.31 7.12 -20.47
CA VAL A 34 -12.90 6.75 -20.59
C VAL A 34 -12.81 5.33 -21.15
N ILE A 35 -11.98 5.14 -22.18
CA ILE A 35 -11.68 3.82 -22.76
C ILE A 35 -10.17 3.59 -22.70
N VAL A 36 -9.74 2.54 -22.01
CA VAL A 36 -8.38 1.99 -22.14
C VAL A 36 -8.42 0.90 -23.21
N LYS A 37 -7.84 1.14 -24.38
CA LYS A 37 -7.93 0.19 -25.50
C LYS A 37 -7.07 -1.06 -25.31
N LYS A 38 -5.88 -0.89 -24.74
CA LYS A 38 -4.90 -1.97 -24.54
C LYS A 38 -4.19 -1.79 -23.21
N ALA A 39 -4.03 -2.89 -22.50
CA ALA A 39 -3.08 -3.02 -21.41
C ALA A 39 -1.99 -4.01 -21.83
N THR A 40 -0.74 -3.67 -21.54
CA THR A 40 0.42 -4.51 -21.88
C THR A 40 1.35 -4.63 -20.69
N TYR A 41 2.12 -5.70 -20.59
CA TYR A 41 3.21 -5.81 -19.60
C TYR A 41 4.48 -6.35 -20.28
N LEU A 42 5.62 -6.22 -19.63
CA LEU A 42 6.86 -6.87 -20.07
C LEU A 42 6.97 -8.24 -19.39
N ASP A 43 7.16 -9.30 -20.16
CA ASP A 43 7.49 -10.62 -19.61
C ASP A 43 8.92 -10.67 -19.06
N ASP A 44 9.31 -11.79 -18.44
CA ASP A 44 10.65 -11.96 -17.85
C ASP A 44 11.80 -11.91 -18.89
N GLN A 45 11.49 -11.92 -20.18
CA GLN A 45 12.44 -11.79 -21.28
C GLN A 45 12.43 -10.37 -21.89
N GLY A 46 11.63 -9.46 -21.32
CA GLY A 46 11.49 -8.09 -21.78
C GLY A 46 10.62 -7.93 -23.04
N ASN A 47 9.82 -8.96 -23.41
CA ASN A 47 8.87 -8.83 -24.50
C ASN A 47 7.57 -8.23 -24.00
N GLU A 48 6.99 -7.36 -24.82
CA GLU A 48 5.68 -6.78 -24.55
C GLU A 48 4.55 -7.77 -24.87
N VAL A 49 3.69 -8.01 -23.89
CA VAL A 49 2.54 -8.91 -23.98
C VAL A 49 1.25 -8.12 -23.69
N GLU A 50 0.26 -8.22 -24.59
CA GLU A 50 -1.06 -7.63 -24.41
C GLU A 50 -1.90 -8.50 -23.45
N TYR A 51 -2.54 -7.86 -22.47
CA TYR A 51 -3.40 -8.53 -21.50
C TYR A 51 -4.80 -7.89 -21.54
N LYS A 52 -5.81 -8.69 -21.87
CA LYS A 52 -7.18 -8.21 -22.15
C LYS A 52 -8.10 -8.22 -20.93
N ASP A 53 -7.76 -9.03 -19.93
CA ASP A 53 -8.59 -9.21 -18.73
C ASP A 53 -8.20 -8.27 -17.58
N ALA A 54 -7.38 -7.24 -17.86
CA ALA A 54 -7.01 -6.26 -16.85
C ALA A 54 -8.21 -5.38 -16.47
N THR A 55 -8.28 -5.06 -15.18
CA THR A 55 -9.26 -4.16 -14.60
C THR A 55 -8.80 -2.71 -14.77
N VAL A 56 -9.73 -1.83 -15.08
CA VAL A 56 -9.51 -0.38 -15.21
C VAL A 56 -10.35 0.34 -14.16
N LEU A 57 -9.73 1.21 -13.38
CA LEU A 57 -10.37 2.05 -12.37
C LEU A 57 -10.27 3.53 -12.82
N VAL A 58 -11.41 4.22 -12.79
CA VAL A 58 -11.51 5.66 -13.09
C VAL A 58 -12.30 6.32 -11.96
N GLY A 59 -11.61 6.98 -11.03
CA GLY A 59 -12.21 7.35 -9.75
C GLY A 59 -12.74 6.11 -9.01
N ASP A 60 -14.00 6.14 -8.58
CA ASP A 60 -14.65 5.00 -7.90
C ASP A 60 -15.31 3.99 -8.84
N THR A 61 -15.15 4.16 -10.17
CA THR A 61 -15.81 3.30 -11.17
C THR A 61 -14.85 2.29 -11.74
N GLU A 62 -15.25 1.02 -11.75
CA GLU A 62 -14.50 -0.11 -12.29
C GLU A 62 -15.06 -0.56 -13.66
N GLY A 63 -14.16 -0.91 -14.57
CA GLY A 63 -14.47 -1.55 -15.85
C GLY A 63 -13.31 -2.41 -16.35
N LYS A 64 -13.36 -2.83 -17.62
CA LYS A 64 -12.31 -3.64 -18.25
C LYS A 64 -11.62 -2.92 -19.41
N VAL A 65 -10.41 -3.37 -19.74
CA VAL A 65 -9.73 -2.97 -20.98
C VAL A 65 -10.62 -3.25 -22.19
N GLY A 66 -10.76 -2.25 -23.05
CA GLY A 66 -11.60 -2.27 -24.26
C GLY A 66 -13.04 -1.84 -24.02
N GLU A 67 -13.48 -1.65 -22.77
CA GLU A 67 -14.80 -1.15 -22.43
C GLU A 67 -14.76 0.36 -22.15
N GLY A 68 -15.89 1.02 -22.39
CA GLY A 68 -16.08 2.42 -22.04
C GLY A 68 -16.65 2.58 -20.64
N ILE A 69 -15.98 3.40 -19.84
CA ILE A 69 -16.32 3.66 -18.45
C ILE A 69 -16.88 5.07 -18.36
N ALA A 70 -18.20 5.17 -18.16
CA ALA A 70 -18.88 6.45 -18.02
C ALA A 70 -18.64 7.03 -16.62
N VAL A 71 -18.07 8.22 -16.55
CA VAL A 71 -17.77 8.93 -15.29
C VAL A 71 -18.21 10.39 -15.39
N PRO A 72 -18.49 11.08 -14.28
CA PRO A 72 -18.70 12.53 -14.31
C PRO A 72 -17.53 13.24 -15.00
N ALA A 73 -17.78 14.39 -15.61
CA ALA A 73 -16.72 15.21 -16.17
C ALA A 73 -15.82 15.72 -15.02
N GLY A 74 -14.51 15.70 -15.23
CA GLY A 74 -13.54 15.96 -14.19
C GLY A 74 -12.15 15.48 -14.56
N THR A 75 -11.23 15.64 -13.64
CA THR A 75 -9.86 15.13 -13.77
C THR A 75 -9.70 13.91 -12.89
N TYR A 76 -9.27 12.80 -13.48
CA TYR A 76 -9.15 11.51 -12.80
C TYR A 76 -7.75 10.93 -12.95
N ASP A 77 -7.38 10.12 -11.98
CA ASP A 77 -6.30 9.17 -12.16
C ASP A 77 -6.90 7.85 -12.67
N VAL A 78 -6.34 7.32 -13.76
CA VAL A 78 -6.82 6.08 -14.39
C VAL A 78 -5.83 4.97 -14.09
N THR A 79 -6.24 4.03 -13.24
CA THR A 79 -5.40 2.90 -12.83
C THR A 79 -5.79 1.65 -13.60
N VAL A 80 -4.81 0.96 -14.17
CA VAL A 80 -4.99 -0.36 -14.78
C VAL A 80 -4.26 -1.37 -13.94
N LYS A 81 -4.92 -2.47 -13.56
CA LYS A 81 -4.32 -3.53 -12.75
C LYS A 81 -4.76 -4.92 -13.15
N THR A 82 -3.91 -5.91 -12.92
CA THR A 82 -4.22 -7.33 -13.09
C THR A 82 -3.29 -8.20 -12.26
N GLU A 83 -3.66 -9.46 -12.04
CA GLU A 83 -2.75 -10.49 -11.55
C GLU A 83 -2.47 -11.52 -12.64
N ILE A 84 -1.19 -11.85 -12.85
CA ILE A 84 -0.74 -12.86 -13.81
C ILE A 84 0.17 -13.82 -13.07
N ASN A 85 -0.26 -15.08 -12.92
CA ASN A 85 0.49 -16.12 -12.19
C ASN A 85 0.90 -15.70 -10.76
N GLY A 86 -0.01 -15.06 -9.99
CA GLY A 86 0.27 -14.59 -8.63
C GLY A 86 1.10 -13.31 -8.53
N THR A 87 1.53 -12.75 -9.67
CA THR A 87 2.23 -11.48 -9.75
C THR A 87 1.25 -10.38 -10.15
N GLU A 88 1.15 -9.34 -9.32
CA GLU A 88 0.36 -8.17 -9.66
C GLU A 88 1.10 -7.28 -10.66
N TYR A 89 0.35 -6.67 -11.57
CA TYR A 89 0.82 -5.66 -12.51
C TYR A 89 -0.09 -4.46 -12.41
N THR A 90 0.48 -3.26 -12.27
CA THR A 90 -0.31 -2.03 -12.16
C THR A 90 0.38 -0.84 -12.81
N THR A 91 -0.42 0.13 -13.26
CA THR A 91 0.05 1.47 -13.66
C THR A 91 -1.09 2.47 -13.55
N THR A 92 -0.76 3.66 -13.08
CA THR A 92 -1.69 4.79 -12.99
C THR A 92 -1.31 5.88 -13.99
N LYS A 93 -2.26 6.28 -14.84
CA LYS A 93 -2.15 7.46 -15.67
C LYS A 93 -2.80 8.64 -14.94
N GLU A 94 -1.97 9.54 -14.42
CA GLU A 94 -2.46 10.68 -13.66
C GLU A 94 -3.12 11.76 -14.53
N LYS A 95 -4.07 12.47 -13.94
CA LYS A 95 -4.64 13.73 -14.45
C LYS A 95 -5.26 13.63 -15.85
N VAL A 96 -6.01 12.56 -16.08
CA VAL A 96 -6.83 12.38 -17.29
C VAL A 96 -8.06 13.28 -17.20
N LEU A 97 -8.13 14.28 -18.07
CA LEU A 97 -9.27 15.19 -18.16
C LEU A 97 -10.40 14.54 -18.99
N VAL A 98 -11.57 14.40 -18.38
CA VAL A 98 -12.80 13.91 -18.99
C VAL A 98 -13.75 15.10 -19.15
N GLU A 99 -14.10 15.43 -20.39
CA GLU A 99 -15.03 16.50 -20.73
C GLU A 99 -16.45 15.95 -20.97
N VAL A 100 -17.46 16.80 -20.78
CA VAL A 100 -18.87 16.40 -20.93
C VAL A 100 -19.14 15.94 -22.37
N GLY A 101 -19.68 14.72 -22.52
CA GLY A 101 -20.04 14.15 -23.81
C GLY A 101 -18.85 13.68 -24.66
N GLU A 102 -17.62 13.81 -24.17
CA GLU A 102 -16.42 13.37 -24.86
C GLU A 102 -15.98 11.99 -24.36
N THR A 103 -15.36 11.22 -25.28
CA THR A 103 -14.73 9.95 -24.95
C THR A 103 -13.21 10.13 -24.95
N VAL A 104 -12.59 9.97 -23.79
CA VAL A 104 -11.14 9.96 -23.64
C VAL A 104 -10.61 8.56 -23.93
N VAL A 105 -9.70 8.47 -24.90
CA VAL A 105 -9.14 7.19 -25.32
C VAL A 105 -7.68 7.10 -24.92
N LEU A 106 -7.38 6.15 -24.04
CA LEU A 106 -6.03 5.75 -23.66
C LEU A 106 -5.64 4.54 -24.51
N ASP A 107 -4.85 4.78 -25.57
CA ASP A 107 -4.62 3.78 -26.62
C ASP A 107 -3.84 2.55 -26.14
N LYS A 108 -2.86 2.77 -25.26
CA LYS A 108 -2.05 1.73 -24.64
C LYS A 108 -1.57 2.20 -23.27
N ILE A 109 -1.75 1.37 -22.26
CA ILE A 109 -1.14 1.51 -20.95
C ILE A 109 -0.23 0.31 -20.73
N GLN A 110 1.06 0.57 -20.55
CA GLN A 110 2.00 -0.47 -20.14
C GLN A 110 1.96 -0.58 -18.63
N MET A 111 1.42 -1.67 -18.13
CA MET A 111 1.42 -2.06 -16.73
C MET A 111 2.83 -2.48 -16.33
N GLU A 112 3.23 -2.04 -15.14
CA GLU A 112 4.50 -2.40 -14.55
C GLU A 112 4.28 -3.56 -13.58
N LYS A 113 5.23 -4.50 -13.57
CA LYS A 113 5.24 -5.58 -12.59
C LYS A 113 5.29 -4.93 -11.20
N VAL A 114 4.29 -5.19 -10.37
CA VAL A 114 4.38 -4.87 -8.95
C VAL A 114 5.39 -5.83 -8.38
N VAL A 115 6.61 -5.34 -8.20
CA VAL A 115 7.65 -6.06 -7.49
C VAL A 115 7.32 -5.92 -6.01
N ALA A 116 6.34 -6.68 -5.51
CA ALA A 116 6.12 -6.79 -4.08
C ALA A 116 7.07 -7.86 -3.53
N ASN A 117 7.75 -7.55 -2.44
CA ASN A 117 8.66 -8.45 -1.72
C ASN A 117 8.23 -8.64 -0.25
N ALA A 118 7.12 -8.03 0.15
CA ALA A 118 6.68 -8.02 1.53
C ALA A 118 5.15 -7.87 1.66
N TYR A 119 4.64 -8.21 2.85
CA TYR A 119 3.29 -7.92 3.30
C TYR A 119 3.31 -6.86 4.39
N LYS A 120 2.46 -5.84 4.21
CA LYS A 120 2.17 -4.79 5.18
C LYS A 120 0.94 -5.15 5.99
N PHE A 121 1.11 -5.16 7.30
CA PHE A 121 0.06 -5.33 8.29
C PHE A 121 -0.22 -3.98 8.95
N VAL A 122 -1.51 -3.66 9.12
CA VAL A 122 -1.96 -2.45 9.80
C VAL A 122 -2.89 -2.85 10.92
N PHE A 123 -2.59 -2.40 12.13
CA PHE A 123 -3.51 -2.49 13.25
C PHE A 123 -4.05 -1.10 13.57
N ASP A 124 -5.36 -0.94 13.39
CA ASP A 124 -6.12 0.23 13.82
C ASP A 124 -6.94 -0.14 15.06
N PRO A 125 -6.59 0.34 16.27
CA PRO A 125 -7.32 0.08 17.50
C PRO A 125 -8.78 0.54 17.44
N ALA A 126 -9.11 1.52 16.60
CA ALA A 126 -10.48 2.04 16.48
C ALA A 126 -11.45 0.99 15.92
N GLU A 127 -10.97 0.08 15.06
CA GLU A 127 -11.76 -1.05 14.54
C GLU A 127 -12.22 -1.99 15.66
N TYR A 128 -11.48 -2.02 16.77
CA TYR A 128 -11.73 -2.87 17.93
C TYR A 128 -12.27 -2.09 19.14
N GLY A 129 -12.48 -0.77 19.01
CA GLY A 129 -12.94 0.09 20.10
C GLY A 129 -11.91 0.25 21.24
N ILE A 130 -10.62 0.15 20.92
CA ILE A 130 -9.51 0.29 21.88
C ILE A 130 -8.94 1.71 21.78
N GLU A 131 -8.56 2.29 22.91
CA GLU A 131 -7.93 3.60 22.94
C GLU A 131 -6.42 3.49 22.60
N PRO A 132 -5.90 4.20 21.56
CA PRO A 132 -4.49 4.09 21.17
C PRO A 132 -3.47 4.43 22.26
N SER A 133 -3.87 5.26 23.23
CA SER A 133 -3.01 5.66 24.35
C SER A 133 -2.74 4.54 25.38
N THR A 134 -3.51 3.44 25.35
CA THR A 134 -3.35 2.30 26.27
C THR A 134 -2.54 1.15 25.68
N ILE A 135 -2.03 1.32 24.46
CA ILE A 135 -1.30 0.30 23.72
C ILE A 135 0.19 0.62 23.80
N ASP A 136 0.93 -0.28 24.42
CA ASP A 136 2.39 -0.20 24.52
C ASP A 136 3.05 -0.96 23.36
N ASN A 137 2.51 -2.12 22.99
CA ASN A 137 3.03 -2.93 21.89
C ASN A 137 1.94 -3.69 21.14
N VAL A 138 2.20 -3.92 19.85
CA VAL A 138 1.37 -4.74 18.96
C VAL A 138 2.28 -5.71 18.21
N ILE A 139 1.88 -6.98 18.13
CA ILE A 139 2.58 -8.04 17.41
C ILE A 139 1.61 -8.72 16.44
N VAL A 140 2.06 -9.10 15.25
CA VAL A 140 1.35 -10.05 14.40
C VAL A 140 1.74 -11.46 14.82
N ALA A 141 0.78 -12.25 15.31
CA ALA A 141 0.99 -13.65 15.63
C ALA A 141 0.20 -14.52 14.66
N GLY A 142 0.86 -15.47 14.01
CA GLY A 142 0.24 -16.29 12.97
C GLY A 142 0.99 -17.60 12.71
N GLY A 143 0.55 -18.29 11.67
CA GLY A 143 1.18 -19.52 11.15
C GLY A 143 2.38 -19.26 10.24
N PHE A 144 3.21 -18.26 10.54
CA PHE A 144 4.29 -17.82 9.65
C PHE A 144 5.49 -18.79 9.63
N GLY A 145 6.06 -19.00 8.44
CA GLY A 145 7.24 -19.84 8.21
C GLY A 145 6.96 -21.35 8.19
N GLU A 146 7.69 -22.10 7.35
CA GLU A 146 7.51 -23.55 7.15
C GLU A 146 7.61 -24.36 8.46
N GLN A 147 6.50 -25.05 8.80
CA GLN A 147 6.34 -26.40 9.38
C GLN A 147 7.14 -26.87 10.61
N ASP A 148 8.14 -26.16 11.13
CA ASP A 148 8.91 -26.54 12.32
C ASP A 148 8.41 -25.82 13.58
N GLY A 149 7.08 -25.78 13.78
CA GLY A 149 6.38 -25.71 15.08
C GLY A 149 6.66 -24.57 16.09
N ASP A 150 7.69 -23.74 15.89
CA ASP A 150 8.27 -22.91 16.94
C ASP A 150 7.90 -21.42 16.80
N LEU A 151 7.21 -20.99 15.76
CA LEU A 151 6.71 -19.60 15.65
C LEU A 151 5.19 -19.49 15.73
N TRP A 152 4.49 -20.62 15.67
CA TRP A 152 3.05 -20.66 15.53
C TRP A 152 2.36 -20.05 16.76
N TRP A 153 1.63 -18.96 16.55
CA TRP A 153 0.82 -18.29 17.57
C TRP A 153 1.58 -17.87 18.84
N LYS A 154 2.90 -17.62 18.76
CA LYS A 154 3.66 -17.08 19.89
C LYS A 154 3.48 -15.57 20.00
N THR A 155 3.44 -15.09 21.25
CA THR A 155 3.16 -13.68 21.60
C THR A 155 4.41 -12.93 22.04
N ASP A 156 5.53 -13.62 22.18
CA ASP A 156 6.82 -13.11 22.67
C ASP A 156 7.87 -13.02 21.57
N ILE A 157 7.45 -13.04 20.31
CA ILE A 157 8.32 -12.92 19.15
C ILE A 157 8.44 -11.45 18.74
N GLU A 158 9.56 -10.81 19.10
CA GLU A 158 9.83 -9.42 18.72
C GLU A 158 9.89 -9.21 17.20
N VAL A 159 10.30 -10.22 16.42
CA VAL A 159 10.48 -10.10 14.96
C VAL A 159 9.20 -9.71 14.21
N PHE A 160 8.03 -9.98 14.78
CA PHE A 160 6.72 -9.64 14.19
C PHE A 160 6.04 -8.45 14.90
N SER A 161 6.80 -7.62 15.60
CA SER A 161 6.27 -6.40 16.21
C SER A 161 5.94 -5.34 15.16
N LEU A 162 4.87 -4.60 15.38
CA LEU A 162 4.47 -3.46 14.56
C LEU A 162 4.94 -2.16 15.22
N ASN A 163 5.31 -1.20 14.38
CA ASN A 163 5.77 0.12 14.79
C ASN A 163 4.61 1.11 14.83
N LYS A 164 4.51 1.88 15.92
CA LYS A 164 3.53 2.95 16.04
C LYS A 164 3.82 4.04 15.01
N GLN A 165 2.80 4.44 14.27
CA GLN A 165 2.91 5.45 13.23
C GLN A 165 2.85 6.87 13.81
N LEU A 166 3.27 7.87 13.02
CA LEU A 166 3.27 9.28 13.43
C LEU A 166 1.89 9.83 13.78
N ASP A 167 0.83 9.23 13.24
CA ASP A 167 -0.55 9.59 13.58
C ASP A 167 -0.89 9.31 15.05
N GLY A 168 -0.08 8.51 15.73
CA GLY A 168 -0.26 8.07 17.11
C GLY A 168 -1.41 7.09 17.31
N ASN A 169 -2.09 6.69 16.23
CA ASN A 169 -3.33 5.91 16.24
C ASN A 169 -3.19 4.55 15.58
N THR A 170 -2.21 4.36 14.69
CA THR A 170 -2.04 3.08 13.98
C THR A 170 -0.67 2.45 14.24
N TRP A 171 -0.61 1.13 14.10
CA TRP A 171 0.62 0.36 14.14
C TRP A 171 0.80 -0.35 12.81
N VAL A 172 2.02 -0.33 12.27
CA VAL A 172 2.34 -0.93 10.97
C VAL A 172 3.57 -1.82 11.09
N GLY A 173 3.49 -3.01 10.52
CA GLY A 173 4.62 -3.92 10.35
C GLY A 173 4.70 -4.37 8.90
N VAL A 174 5.91 -4.44 8.35
CA VAL A 174 6.16 -4.93 6.99
C VAL A 174 7.11 -6.12 7.09
N PHE A 175 6.73 -7.26 6.51
CA PHE A 175 7.46 -8.52 6.64
C PHE A 175 7.65 -9.19 5.29
N GLU A 176 8.81 -9.83 5.09
CA GLU A 176 9.17 -10.50 3.84
C GLU A 176 8.14 -11.55 3.43
N ASP A 177 7.83 -11.61 2.14
CA ASP A 177 6.94 -12.62 1.55
C ASP A 177 7.49 -14.05 1.66
N SER A 178 8.81 -14.20 1.80
CA SER A 178 9.47 -15.48 2.08
C SER A 178 9.22 -16.01 3.49
N ILE A 179 8.79 -15.15 4.42
CA ILE A 179 8.46 -15.50 5.81
C ILE A 179 6.95 -15.61 6.00
N VAL A 180 6.21 -14.70 5.36
CA VAL A 180 4.75 -14.57 5.49
C VAL A 180 4.10 -14.83 4.14
N GLN A 181 3.27 -15.85 4.05
CA GLN A 181 2.59 -16.27 2.83
C GLN A 181 1.13 -15.81 2.81
N GLY A 182 0.54 -15.70 1.61
CA GLY A 182 -0.80 -15.12 1.45
C GLY A 182 -1.92 -15.97 2.06
N ASP A 183 -1.73 -17.28 2.20
CA ASP A 183 -2.66 -18.21 2.81
C ASP A 183 -2.42 -18.41 4.32
N ASP A 184 -1.42 -17.74 4.89
CA ASP A 184 -1.18 -17.78 6.33
C ASP A 184 -2.35 -17.14 7.09
N GLU A 185 -2.66 -17.72 8.24
CA GLU A 185 -3.61 -17.17 9.20
C GLU A 185 -2.88 -16.39 10.30
N PHE A 186 -3.50 -15.31 10.77
CA PHE A 186 -2.94 -14.48 11.83
C PHE A 186 -4.00 -13.80 12.72
N LYS A 187 -3.53 -13.25 13.84
CA LYS A 187 -4.21 -12.31 14.72
C LYS A 187 -3.23 -11.24 15.19
N PHE A 188 -3.74 -10.11 15.65
CA PHE A 188 -2.94 -9.14 16.39
C PHE A 188 -2.92 -9.49 17.87
N VAL A 189 -1.77 -9.30 18.50
CA VAL A 189 -1.59 -9.43 19.93
C VAL A 189 -1.19 -8.08 20.49
N VAL A 190 -2.01 -7.53 21.37
CA VAL A 190 -1.82 -6.23 22.00
C VAL A 190 -1.36 -6.45 23.44
N ASN A 191 -0.38 -5.66 23.88
CA ASN A 191 0.14 -5.69 25.26
C ASN A 191 0.55 -7.11 25.70
N GLY A 192 1.01 -7.93 24.74
CA GLY A 192 1.49 -9.30 24.92
C GLY A 192 0.45 -10.34 25.36
N SER A 193 -0.84 -10.00 25.45
CA SER A 193 -1.85 -10.92 26.01
C SER A 193 -3.25 -10.83 25.42
N GLU A 194 -3.62 -9.71 24.79
CA GLU A 194 -4.94 -9.51 24.22
C GLU A 194 -4.93 -9.85 22.73
N TRP A 195 -5.85 -10.71 22.29
CA TRP A 195 -5.88 -11.25 20.93
C TRP A 195 -7.02 -10.65 20.13
N TYR A 196 -6.70 -10.12 18.95
CA TYR A 196 -7.66 -9.48 18.05
C TYR A 196 -7.62 -10.16 16.68
N GLY A 197 -8.75 -10.76 16.31
CA GLY A 197 -8.97 -11.41 15.01
C GLY A 197 -9.65 -10.49 14.01
N ASP A 198 -10.33 -11.09 13.05
CA ASP A 198 -11.18 -10.37 12.11
C ASP A 198 -12.33 -9.67 12.88
N PRO A 199 -12.54 -8.36 12.75
CA PRO A 199 -13.54 -7.62 13.53
C PRO A 199 -14.99 -8.00 13.18
N ASP A 200 -15.24 -8.57 12.01
CA ASP A 200 -16.58 -8.98 11.56
C ASP A 200 -16.95 -10.39 12.06
N THR A 201 -15.95 -11.26 12.27
CA THR A 201 -16.17 -12.69 12.52
C THR A 201 -15.48 -13.25 13.77
N ASP A 202 -14.58 -12.50 14.41
CA ASP A 202 -13.71 -12.89 15.55
C ASP A 202 -12.78 -14.10 15.28
N ASN A 203 -12.75 -14.56 14.03
CA ASN A 203 -11.88 -15.65 13.58
C ASN A 203 -10.45 -15.14 13.33
N ASN A 204 -9.57 -16.08 12.99
CA ASN A 204 -8.26 -15.71 12.44
C ASN A 204 -8.47 -14.96 11.12
N MET A 205 -7.58 -14.00 10.85
CA MET A 205 -7.51 -13.30 9.57
C MET A 205 -6.61 -14.07 8.62
N VAL A 206 -6.87 -13.96 7.31
CA VAL A 206 -5.99 -14.49 6.26
C VAL A 206 -5.14 -13.35 5.70
N VAL A 207 -3.83 -13.58 5.55
CA VAL A 207 -2.87 -12.56 5.09
C VAL A 207 -3.29 -11.93 3.77
N SER A 208 -3.65 -12.72 2.76
CA SER A 208 -4.07 -12.21 1.45
C SER A 208 -5.35 -11.38 1.46
N GLU A 209 -6.14 -11.45 2.53
CA GLU A 209 -7.40 -10.71 2.67
C GLU A 209 -7.25 -9.43 3.48
N LYS A 210 -6.31 -9.40 4.44
CA LYS A 210 -6.18 -8.32 5.44
C LYS A 210 -4.84 -7.59 5.43
N ALA A 211 -3.79 -8.19 4.88
CA ALA A 211 -2.51 -7.53 4.67
C ALA A 211 -2.40 -7.02 3.22
N THR A 212 -1.60 -5.99 3.00
CA THR A 212 -1.37 -5.41 1.68
C THR A 212 0.00 -5.85 1.15
N LYS A 213 0.08 -6.36 -0.07
CA LYS A 213 1.38 -6.59 -0.73
C LYS A 213 2.05 -5.25 -1.01
N VAL A 214 3.31 -5.12 -0.63
CA VAL A 214 4.09 -3.88 -0.81
C VAL A 214 5.49 -4.19 -1.32
N LEU A 215 6.09 -3.16 -1.91
CA LEU A 215 7.51 -3.11 -2.19
C LEU A 215 8.20 -2.37 -1.05
N ALA A 216 9.21 -2.99 -0.44
CA ALA A 216 9.86 -2.47 0.74
C ALA A 216 11.38 -2.67 0.70
N TRP A 217 12.10 -1.79 1.37
CA TRP A 217 13.53 -1.90 1.62
C TRP A 217 13.76 -2.61 2.95
N LYS A 218 14.59 -3.65 2.95
CA LYS A 218 15.04 -4.36 4.14
C LYS A 218 16.35 -3.76 4.65
N PHE A 219 16.30 -3.30 5.89
CA PHE A 219 17.45 -2.85 6.65
C PHE A 219 17.91 -3.95 7.60
N VAL A 220 19.22 -4.18 7.65
CA VAL A 220 19.84 -5.13 8.56
C VAL A 220 20.91 -4.41 9.35
N PHE A 221 20.81 -4.44 10.66
CA PHE A 221 21.86 -3.99 11.55
C PHE A 221 22.54 -5.20 12.20
N ASP A 222 23.83 -5.38 11.90
CA ASP A 222 24.69 -6.37 12.56
C ASP A 222 25.66 -5.64 13.52
N PRO A 223 25.46 -5.72 14.85
CA PRO A 223 26.36 -5.10 15.81
C PRO A 223 27.80 -5.59 15.73
N ALA A 224 28.04 -6.80 15.19
CA ALA A 224 29.39 -7.35 15.06
C ALA A 224 30.24 -6.52 14.09
N GLU A 225 29.64 -5.88 13.08
CA GLU A 225 30.32 -4.98 12.13
C GLU A 225 30.89 -3.74 12.85
N TYR A 226 30.27 -3.34 13.96
CA TYR A 226 30.64 -2.17 14.76
C TYR A 226 31.36 -2.53 16.07
N GLY A 227 31.61 -3.83 16.31
CA GLY A 227 32.23 -4.31 17.54
C GLY A 227 31.38 -4.10 18.80
N ILE A 228 30.06 -4.06 18.67
CA ILE A 228 29.10 -3.88 19.76
C ILE A 228 28.61 -5.23 20.25
N GLU A 229 28.49 -5.39 21.56
CA GLU A 229 27.96 -6.60 22.18
C GLU A 229 26.42 -6.64 22.05
N PRO A 230 25.80 -7.64 21.40
CA PRO A 230 24.36 -7.66 21.16
C PRO A 230 23.50 -7.63 22.43
N SER A 231 24.02 -8.12 23.55
CA SER A 231 23.31 -8.12 24.85
C SER A 231 23.18 -6.74 25.50
N THR A 232 23.86 -5.71 24.97
CA THR A 232 23.77 -4.33 25.47
C THR A 232 22.81 -3.45 24.67
N ILE A 233 22.19 -4.01 23.63
CA ILE A 233 21.30 -3.28 22.73
C ILE A 233 19.86 -3.50 23.16
N ASN A 234 19.16 -2.41 23.46
CA ASN A 234 17.74 -2.43 23.81
C ASN A 234 16.86 -2.09 22.61
N ASN A 235 17.31 -1.18 21.75
CA ASN A 235 16.60 -0.77 20.54
C ASN A 235 17.56 -0.32 19.45
N VAL A 236 17.11 -0.50 18.20
CA VAL A 236 17.79 -0.03 16.99
C VAL A 236 16.75 0.65 16.12
N ILE A 237 17.04 1.86 15.66
CA ILE A 237 16.19 2.64 14.75
C ILE A 237 17.02 2.99 13.52
N VAL A 238 16.39 3.04 12.35
CA VAL A 238 16.99 3.65 11.16
C VAL A 238 16.54 5.12 11.12
N ALA A 239 17.50 6.03 11.18
CA ALA A 239 17.27 7.46 11.07
C ALA A 239 17.93 7.99 9.80
N GLY A 240 17.18 8.70 8.97
CA GLY A 240 17.69 9.15 7.68
C GLY A 240 16.90 10.31 7.10
N GLY A 241 17.24 10.66 5.87
CA GLY A 241 16.58 11.67 5.06
C GLY A 241 15.22 11.21 4.51
N PHE A 242 14.45 10.44 5.25
CA PHE A 242 13.18 9.88 4.77
C PHE A 242 12.10 10.97 4.76
N GLY A 243 11.41 11.12 3.63
CA GLY A 243 10.39 12.15 3.43
C GLY A 243 10.96 13.52 3.03
N GLU A 244 10.23 14.60 3.33
CA GLU A 244 10.67 15.95 2.96
C GLU A 244 11.87 16.40 3.80
N GLN A 245 12.83 17.08 3.16
CA GLN A 245 13.93 17.77 3.84
C GLN A 245 13.36 18.78 4.84
N ASP A 246 13.78 18.70 6.12
CA ASP A 246 13.21 19.40 7.29
C ASP A 246 11.82 18.92 7.78
N GLY A 247 11.35 17.79 7.26
CA GLY A 247 10.10 17.16 7.68
C GLY A 247 10.17 16.46 9.05
N ASP A 248 9.02 15.96 9.50
CA ASP A 248 8.85 15.35 10.82
C ASP A 248 9.63 14.05 11.04
N LEU A 249 10.28 13.50 10.03
CA LEU A 249 11.04 12.25 10.12
C LEU A 249 12.55 12.44 9.92
N TRP A 250 12.96 13.62 9.43
CA TRP A 250 14.33 13.91 9.04
C TRP A 250 15.27 13.77 10.26
N TRP A 251 16.09 12.71 10.28
CA TRP A 251 17.09 12.42 11.31
C TRP A 251 16.60 12.41 12.77
N LYS A 252 15.32 12.06 13.02
CA LYS A 252 14.81 11.90 14.40
C LYS A 252 15.22 10.56 15.00
N THR A 253 15.44 10.54 16.32
CA THR A 253 15.91 9.37 17.08
C THR A 253 14.90 8.81 18.07
N ASP A 254 13.81 9.54 18.29
CA ASP A 254 12.75 9.28 19.26
C ASP A 254 11.43 8.92 18.56
N ILE A 255 11.52 8.33 17.37
CA ILE A 255 10.37 7.90 16.57
C ILE A 255 10.41 6.38 16.37
N ASP A 256 9.36 5.71 16.85
CA ASP A 256 9.27 4.24 16.76
C ASP A 256 8.95 3.75 15.33
N VAL A 257 8.57 4.65 14.43
CA VAL A 257 8.16 4.36 13.04
C VAL A 257 9.20 3.53 12.30
N PHE A 258 10.48 3.79 12.53
CA PHE A 258 11.62 3.14 11.87
C PHE A 258 12.43 2.21 12.79
N SER A 259 11.78 1.68 13.84
CA SER A 259 12.40 0.68 14.71
C SER A 259 12.64 -0.64 13.99
N LEU A 260 13.78 -1.28 14.31
CA LEU A 260 14.15 -2.59 13.82
C LEU A 260 13.92 -3.62 14.93
N ASN A 261 13.48 -4.81 14.55
CA ASN A 261 13.20 -5.91 15.46
C ASN A 261 14.33 -6.91 15.48
N LYS A 262 14.65 -7.45 16.66
CA LYS A 262 15.68 -8.48 16.80
C LYS A 262 15.23 -9.79 16.14
N GLN A 263 16.11 -10.43 15.38
CA GLN A 263 15.82 -11.75 14.82
C GLN A 263 15.78 -12.84 15.90
N LEU A 264 14.83 -13.77 15.80
CA LEU A 264 14.55 -14.81 16.81
C LEU A 264 15.77 -15.65 17.23
N ASN A 265 16.66 -15.95 16.28
CA ASN A 265 17.87 -16.76 16.50
C ASN A 265 19.15 -16.00 16.11
N GLY A 266 19.07 -14.67 16.02
CA GLY A 266 20.13 -13.82 15.49
C GLY A 266 20.67 -12.84 16.53
N ASN A 267 21.85 -12.33 16.22
CA ASN A 267 22.42 -11.14 16.86
C ASN A 267 22.22 -9.91 15.99
N THR A 268 21.22 -9.94 15.12
CA THR A 268 20.93 -8.91 14.11
C THR A 268 19.53 -8.33 14.33
N TRP A 269 19.37 -7.08 13.91
CA TRP A 269 18.10 -6.35 13.94
C TRP A 269 17.66 -6.10 12.51
N ILE A 270 16.38 -6.33 12.22
CA ILE A 270 15.82 -6.19 10.87
C ILE A 270 14.54 -5.38 10.92
N GLY A 271 14.37 -4.52 9.92
CA GLY A 271 13.17 -3.76 9.68
C GLY A 271 12.96 -3.63 8.18
N MET A 272 11.71 -3.68 7.74
CA MET A 272 11.35 -3.37 6.36
C MET A 272 10.46 -2.14 6.32
N PHE A 273 10.73 -1.26 5.36
CA PHE A 273 9.98 -0.01 5.18
C PHE A 273 9.58 0.15 3.72
N GLU A 274 8.36 0.61 3.47
CA GLU A 274 7.82 0.75 2.12
C GLU A 274 8.67 1.69 1.26
N ASP A 275 8.83 1.36 -0.02
CA ASP A 275 9.55 2.17 -1.02
C ASP A 275 8.92 3.55 -1.23
N SER A 276 7.63 3.71 -0.90
CA SER A 276 6.93 5.00 -0.91
C SER A 276 7.37 5.93 0.22
N ILE A 277 8.01 5.40 1.27
CA ILE A 277 8.50 6.14 2.43
C ILE A 277 10.02 6.31 2.35
N VAL A 278 10.71 5.26 1.89
CA VAL A 278 12.17 5.20 1.82
C VAL A 278 12.60 4.96 0.37
N GLN A 279 13.39 5.87 -0.18
CA GLN A 279 13.89 5.82 -1.55
C GLN A 279 15.34 5.32 -1.59
N GLY A 280 15.73 4.74 -2.72
CA GLY A 280 17.05 4.14 -2.87
C GLY A 280 18.22 5.13 -2.77
N ASP A 281 18.00 6.40 -3.03
CA ASP A 281 18.98 7.49 -2.91
C ASP A 281 18.97 8.19 -1.55
N ASP A 282 18.09 7.78 -0.63
CA ASP A 282 18.06 8.32 0.72
C ASP A 282 19.34 7.96 1.47
N GLU A 283 19.78 8.91 2.30
CA GLU A 283 20.88 8.73 3.24
C GLU A 283 20.35 8.36 4.63
N PHE A 284 21.03 7.45 5.32
CA PHE A 284 20.63 7.00 6.66
C PHE A 284 21.81 6.63 7.57
N LYS A 285 21.49 6.47 8.85
CA LYS A 285 22.32 5.85 9.90
C LYS A 285 21.46 4.99 10.81
N PHE A 286 22.09 4.05 11.50
CA PHE A 286 21.47 3.35 12.62
C PHE A 286 21.63 4.17 13.90
N VAL A 287 20.59 4.20 14.71
CA VAL A 287 20.60 4.77 16.05
C VAL A 287 20.34 3.65 17.05
N VAL A 288 21.33 3.38 17.89
CA VAL A 288 21.29 2.33 18.91
C VAL A 288 21.07 2.98 20.28
N ASN A 289 20.23 2.36 21.11
CA ASN A 289 19.95 2.84 22.47
C ASN A 289 19.49 4.31 22.51
N GLY A 290 18.86 4.80 21.44
CA GLY A 290 18.33 6.15 21.27
C GLY A 290 19.37 7.29 21.19
N SER A 291 20.67 7.00 21.18
CA SER A 291 21.69 8.07 21.19
C SER A 291 23.00 7.76 20.48
N GLU A 292 23.29 6.49 20.20
CA GLU A 292 24.54 6.06 19.57
C GLU A 292 24.33 5.92 18.06
N TRP A 293 25.09 6.69 17.27
CA TRP A 293 24.90 6.78 15.82
C TRP A 293 25.96 5.97 15.08
N TYR A 294 25.50 5.11 14.17
CA TYR A 294 26.35 4.23 13.36
C TYR A 294 26.05 4.44 11.87
N GLY A 295 27.07 4.90 11.15
CA GLY A 295 27.05 5.07 9.70
C GLY A 295 27.75 3.92 8.99
N ASP A 296 28.27 4.19 7.79
CA ASP A 296 29.12 3.24 7.07
C ASP A 296 30.36 2.89 7.93
N PRO A 297 30.60 1.60 8.24
CA PRO A 297 31.71 1.18 9.09
C PRO A 297 33.10 1.50 8.50
N ASP A 298 33.21 1.67 7.19
CA ASP A 298 34.48 2.00 6.52
C ASP A 298 34.77 3.51 6.49
N THR A 299 33.72 4.36 6.56
CA THR A 299 33.86 5.80 6.33
C THR A 299 33.25 6.72 7.39
N ASP A 300 32.50 6.18 8.38
CA ASP A 300 31.69 6.89 9.37
C ASP A 300 30.64 7.87 8.78
N ASN A 301 30.50 7.89 7.45
CA ASN A 301 29.55 8.73 6.74
C ASN A 301 28.13 8.14 6.80
N ASN A 302 27.16 8.89 6.30
CA ASN A 302 25.83 8.34 6.06
C ASN A 302 25.91 7.22 5.03
N MET A 303 25.10 6.19 5.21
CA MET A 303 24.93 5.12 4.22
C MET A 303 23.85 5.52 3.22
N VAL A 304 23.95 5.05 1.99
CA VAL A 304 22.89 5.21 0.98
C VAL A 304 22.06 3.94 0.93
N VAL A 305 20.72 4.06 0.94
CA VAL A 305 19.80 2.92 1.01
C VAL A 305 20.09 1.87 -0.06
N SER A 306 20.20 2.28 -1.33
CA SER A 306 20.44 1.35 -2.45
C SER A 306 21.80 0.65 -2.43
N GLU A 307 22.74 1.10 -1.60
CA GLU A 307 24.06 0.49 -1.47
C GLU A 307 24.10 -0.59 -0.37
N VAL A 308 23.22 -0.48 0.64
CA VAL A 308 23.30 -1.28 1.88
C VAL A 308 22.03 -2.07 2.16
N ALA A 309 20.85 -1.51 1.89
CA ALA A 309 19.58 -2.19 2.08
C ALA A 309 19.23 -3.07 0.87
N THR A 310 18.56 -4.19 1.12
CA THR A 310 18.07 -5.05 0.04
C THR A 310 16.63 -4.71 -0.28
N ARG A 311 16.35 -4.49 -1.57
CA ARG A 311 15.01 -4.35 -2.12
C ARG A 311 14.50 -5.67 -2.65
#